data_AF-B0DCM3-F1
#
_entry.id   AF-B0DCM3-F1
#
_cell.length_a   1.000
_cell.length_b   1.000
_cell.length_c   1.000
_cell.angle_alpha   90.00
_cell.angle_beta   90.00
_cell.angle_gamma   90.00
#
_symmetry.space_group_name_H-M   'P 1'
#
loop_
_entity.id
_entity.type
_entity.pdbx_description
1 polymer ?
#
loop_
_entity_poly.entity_id
_entity_poly.type
_entity_poly.pdbx_seq_one_letter_code
_entity_poly.pdbx_strand_id
1 'polypeptide(L)'
;MFGHFARQLTTAATDADAKKVMSPTLRADVYSAVDQAKSWVAGGQGGGQAGDGVSYGPILAIIQKHFPATKIGLESVGNVESEVAIIVGGVTNMILEFSKWEGMAGGMAIRTWVDALVDAHAKAVVSARSVGAARKDMVAKGITKGLNQNTDITLMTKEFTSKIQIISCLKSVSSRIYGAGTDEARQGEAVWSSKFI
;
A
#
# COMPACT_ATOMS: atom_id res chain seq x y z
N MET A 1 6.12 29.47 47.49
CA MET A 1 5.30 28.54 46.70
C MET A 1 5.48 28.77 45.19
N PHE A 2 6.69 28.61 44.63
CA PHE A 2 6.95 28.88 43.19
C PHE A 2 7.25 27.62 42.34
N GLY A 3 7.36 26.44 42.95
CA GLY A 3 7.69 25.20 42.23
C GLY A 3 6.54 24.54 41.44
N HIS A 4 5.27 24.92 41.69
CA HIS A 4 4.13 24.19 41.13
C HIS A 4 3.63 24.73 39.78
N PHE A 5 3.84 26.01 39.48
CA PHE A 5 3.42 26.65 38.23
C PHE A 5 4.29 26.23 37.02
N ALA A 6 5.59 26.05 37.24
CA ALA A 6 6.53 25.63 36.18
C ALA A 6 6.20 24.23 35.60
N ARG A 7 5.54 23.37 36.40
CA ARG A 7 5.12 22.02 35.99
C ARG A 7 3.84 22.00 35.15
N GLN A 8 3.03 23.06 35.12
CA GLN A 8 1.83 23.14 34.28
C GLN A 8 2.10 23.74 32.89
N LEU A 9 3.07 24.64 32.74
CA LEU A 9 3.49 25.12 31.40
C LEU A 9 4.29 24.07 30.62
N THR A 10 4.97 23.14 31.30
CA THR A 10 5.75 22.06 30.65
C THR A 10 4.91 20.86 30.21
N THR A 11 3.62 20.81 30.57
CA THR A 11 2.65 19.81 30.12
C THR A 11 1.70 20.31 29.02
N ALA A 12 1.84 21.57 28.59
CA ALA A 12 0.97 22.21 27.59
C ALA A 12 1.67 22.56 26.27
N ALA A 13 2.93 22.13 26.08
CA ALA A 13 3.75 22.53 24.94
C ALA A 13 4.65 21.39 24.42
N THR A 14 4.09 20.50 23.60
CA THR A 14 4.87 19.66 22.65
C THR A 14 4.09 19.09 21.46
N ASP A 15 2.75 19.03 21.48
CA ASP A 15 1.96 18.42 20.38
C ASP A 15 1.59 19.37 19.22
N ALA A 16 1.99 20.64 19.28
CA ALA A 16 1.64 21.66 18.27
C ALA A 16 2.77 21.97 17.27
N ASP A 17 4.01 21.55 17.55
CA ASP A 17 5.18 21.97 16.76
C ASP A 17 6.21 20.85 16.54
N ALA A 18 5.74 19.59 16.59
CA ALA A 18 6.40 18.51 15.89
C ALA A 18 6.32 18.81 14.39
N LYS A 19 7.26 19.61 13.88
CA LYS A 19 7.57 19.70 12.44
C LYS A 19 7.53 18.28 11.91
N LYS A 20 6.53 17.96 11.09
CA LYS A 20 6.46 16.65 10.46
C LYS A 20 7.75 16.52 9.65
N VAL A 21 8.62 15.63 10.09
CA VAL A 21 9.86 15.26 9.43
C VAL A 21 9.65 13.82 9.00
N MET A 22 9.98 13.53 7.74
CA MET A 22 9.96 12.17 7.22
C MET A 22 10.69 11.22 8.17
N SER A 23 10.07 10.10 8.53
CA SER A 23 10.74 9.07 9.32
C SER A 23 12.06 8.68 8.62
N PRO A 24 13.24 8.74 9.29
CA PRO A 24 14.54 8.63 8.62
C PRO A 24 14.72 7.37 7.77
N THR A 25 13.98 6.30 8.09
CA THR A 25 14.05 5.03 7.37
C THR A 25 12.95 4.85 6.32
N LEU A 26 11.94 5.74 6.24
CA LEU A 26 10.74 5.56 5.38
C LEU A 26 11.10 5.24 3.93
N ARG A 27 12.06 5.97 3.34
CA ARG A 27 12.51 5.73 1.95
C ARG A 27 13.06 4.31 1.76
N ALA A 28 13.91 3.84 2.68
CA ALA A 28 14.49 2.49 2.60
C ALA A 28 13.42 1.42 2.86
N ASP A 29 12.60 1.63 3.89
CA ASP A 29 11.50 0.74 4.27
C ASP A 29 10.47 0.60 3.12
N VAL A 30 10.18 1.67 2.37
CA VAL A 30 9.34 1.64 1.15
C VAL A 30 9.90 0.67 0.11
N TYR A 31 11.19 0.76 -0.23
CA TYR A 31 11.79 -0.12 -1.23
C TYR A 31 11.85 -1.58 -0.75
N SER A 32 12.16 -1.82 0.53
CA SER A 32 12.11 -3.16 1.12
C SER A 32 10.70 -3.74 1.13
N ALA A 33 9.68 -2.94 1.43
CA ALA A 33 8.28 -3.37 1.42
C ALA A 33 7.79 -3.68 0.01
N VAL A 34 8.15 -2.87 -0.99
CA VAL A 34 7.83 -3.10 -2.41
C VAL A 34 8.44 -4.41 -2.91
N ASP A 35 9.71 -4.68 -2.63
CA ASP A 35 10.40 -5.88 -3.09
C ASP A 35 9.84 -7.16 -2.45
N GLN A 36 9.70 -7.16 -1.12
CA GLN A 36 9.12 -8.30 -0.40
C GLN A 36 7.66 -8.55 -0.80
N ALA A 37 6.83 -7.50 -0.88
CA ALA A 37 5.43 -7.64 -1.28
C ALA A 37 5.30 -8.13 -2.73
N LYS A 38 6.14 -7.66 -3.66
CA LYS A 38 6.15 -8.14 -5.05
C LYS A 38 6.36 -9.66 -5.12
N SER A 39 7.38 -10.16 -4.43
CA SER A 39 7.72 -11.59 -4.40
C SER A 39 6.59 -12.43 -3.78
N TRP A 40 6.07 -11.97 -2.63
CA TRP A 40 5.02 -12.63 -1.87
C TRP A 40 3.65 -12.67 -2.59
N VAL A 41 3.26 -11.58 -3.28
CA VAL A 41 2.03 -11.55 -4.09
C VAL A 41 2.15 -12.52 -5.27
N ALA A 42 3.28 -12.55 -5.97
CA ALA A 42 3.50 -13.49 -7.07
C ALA A 42 3.37 -14.95 -6.58
N GLY A 43 4.07 -15.30 -5.49
CA GLY A 43 4.13 -16.66 -4.94
C GLY A 43 5.16 -17.52 -5.68
N GLY A 44 6.13 -18.06 -4.95
CA GLY A 44 7.29 -18.77 -5.52
C GLY A 44 7.55 -20.13 -4.86
N GLN A 45 8.36 -20.98 -5.50
CA GLN A 45 8.60 -22.39 -5.14
C GLN A 45 9.48 -22.61 -3.88
N GLY A 46 9.42 -21.73 -2.88
CA GLY A 46 10.24 -21.87 -1.65
C GLY A 46 10.15 -20.73 -0.64
N GLY A 47 9.59 -19.58 -1.02
CA GLY A 47 9.16 -18.52 -0.10
C GLY A 47 7.63 -18.52 0.03
N GLY A 48 7.11 -18.08 1.17
CA GLY A 48 5.67 -18.02 1.40
C GLY A 48 4.94 -17.06 0.45
N GLN A 49 3.61 -17.18 0.42
CA GLN A 49 2.75 -16.54 -0.58
C GLN A 49 1.47 -15.98 0.05
N ALA A 50 0.85 -15.03 -0.63
CA ALA A 50 -0.50 -14.58 -0.27
C ALA A 50 -1.49 -15.76 -0.18
N GLY A 51 -2.24 -15.81 0.94
CA GLY A 51 -3.15 -16.87 1.34
C GLY A 51 -2.57 -17.93 2.27
N ASP A 52 -1.32 -17.82 2.71
CA ASP A 52 -0.73 -18.78 3.67
C ASP A 52 -0.88 -18.40 5.15
N GLY A 53 -1.41 -17.20 5.46
CA GLY A 53 -1.70 -16.77 6.82
C GLY A 53 -0.50 -16.26 7.64
N VAL A 54 0.73 -16.35 7.15
CA VAL A 54 1.93 -16.10 7.98
C VAL A 54 3.06 -15.34 7.28
N SER A 55 3.29 -15.55 5.99
CA SER A 55 4.48 -15.03 5.30
C SER A 55 4.41 -13.53 4.98
N TYR A 56 3.24 -12.92 5.13
CA TYR A 56 3.09 -11.47 5.11
C TYR A 56 3.77 -10.79 6.31
N GLY A 57 4.08 -11.52 7.39
CA GLY A 57 4.54 -10.98 8.68
C GLY A 57 5.67 -9.94 8.59
N PRO A 58 6.78 -10.21 7.88
CA PRO A 58 7.87 -9.25 7.70
C PRO A 58 7.43 -7.97 6.97
N ILE A 59 6.57 -8.09 5.95
CA ILE A 59 6.04 -6.95 5.19
C ILE A 59 5.13 -6.11 6.09
N LEU A 60 4.24 -6.77 6.84
CA LEU A 60 3.33 -6.10 7.78
C LEU A 60 4.11 -5.37 8.89
N ALA A 61 5.20 -5.95 9.39
CA ALA A 61 6.06 -5.30 10.39
C ALA A 61 6.72 -4.01 9.84
N ILE A 62 7.16 -4.02 8.58
CA ILE A 62 7.68 -2.81 7.90
C ILE A 62 6.57 -1.76 7.76
N ILE A 63 5.35 -2.15 7.39
CA ILE A 63 4.21 -1.22 7.30
C ILE A 63 3.86 -0.65 8.69
N GLN A 64 3.77 -1.50 9.71
CA GLN A 64 3.39 -1.14 11.08
C GLN A 64 4.37 -0.17 11.75
N LYS A 65 5.64 -0.16 11.34
CA LYS A 65 6.64 0.82 11.77
C LYS A 65 6.26 2.27 11.43
N HIS A 66 5.49 2.47 10.35
CA HIS A 66 5.00 3.80 9.91
C HIS A 66 3.49 3.96 10.11
N PHE A 67 2.73 2.86 10.10
CA PHE A 67 1.28 2.81 10.28
C PHE A 67 0.88 1.75 11.33
N PRO A 68 1.08 2.00 12.64
CA PRO A 68 0.86 0.99 13.69
C PRO A 68 -0.59 0.46 13.80
N ALA A 69 -1.55 1.18 13.22
CA ALA A 69 -2.95 0.77 13.14
C ALA A 69 -3.22 -0.30 12.07
N THR A 70 -2.33 -0.48 11.08
CA THR A 70 -2.51 -1.49 10.02
C THR A 70 -2.38 -2.89 10.61
N LYS A 71 -3.42 -3.70 10.49
CA LYS A 71 -3.49 -5.07 11.02
C LYS A 71 -4.22 -5.96 10.01
N ILE A 72 -3.82 -7.22 9.96
CA ILE A 72 -4.59 -8.29 9.31
C ILE A 72 -5.46 -8.92 10.40
N GLY A 73 -6.78 -8.82 10.25
CA GLY A 73 -7.73 -9.41 11.19
C GLY A 73 -7.80 -10.93 11.04
N LEU A 74 -8.32 -11.62 12.06
CA LEU A 74 -8.40 -13.08 12.11
C LEU A 74 -9.22 -13.66 10.94
N GLU A 75 -10.25 -12.93 10.51
CA GLU A 75 -11.09 -13.23 9.34
C GLU A 75 -10.38 -13.05 7.98
N SER A 76 -9.23 -12.38 7.98
CA SER A 76 -8.40 -12.14 6.81
C SER A 76 -7.22 -13.11 6.68
N VAL A 77 -6.84 -13.81 7.77
CA VAL A 77 -5.72 -14.79 7.77
C VAL A 77 -6.05 -15.99 6.88
N GLY A 78 -5.15 -16.32 5.96
CA GLY A 78 -5.33 -17.38 4.96
C GLY A 78 -6.22 -16.97 3.77
N ASN A 79 -6.75 -15.74 3.76
CA ASN A 79 -7.58 -15.24 2.68
C ASN A 79 -6.74 -14.41 1.69
N VAL A 80 -6.46 -14.98 0.50
CA VAL A 80 -5.63 -14.37 -0.54
C VAL A 80 -6.08 -12.93 -0.87
N GLU A 81 -7.38 -12.68 -1.06
CA GLU A 81 -7.89 -11.34 -1.41
C GLU A 81 -7.64 -10.34 -0.29
N SER A 82 -7.99 -10.69 0.95
CA SER A 82 -7.92 -9.79 2.11
C SER A 82 -6.49 -9.50 2.56
N GLU A 83 -5.62 -10.51 2.60
CA GLU A 83 -4.19 -10.29 2.89
C GLU A 83 -3.55 -9.36 1.86
N VAL A 84 -3.76 -9.63 0.56
CA VAL A 84 -3.23 -8.79 -0.52
C VAL A 84 -3.80 -7.38 -0.42
N ALA A 85 -5.09 -7.21 -0.15
CA ALA A 85 -5.69 -5.88 0.00
C ALA A 85 -5.06 -5.07 1.14
N ILE A 86 -4.78 -5.69 2.29
CA ILE A 86 -4.21 -4.99 3.45
C ILE A 86 -2.74 -4.63 3.20
N ILE A 87 -1.94 -5.57 2.70
CA ILE A 87 -0.54 -5.32 2.34
C ILE A 87 -0.43 -4.28 1.22
N VAL A 88 -1.24 -4.38 0.16
CA VAL A 88 -1.20 -3.45 -0.96
C VAL A 88 -1.61 -2.04 -0.56
N GLY A 89 -2.65 -1.90 0.27
CA GLY A 89 -3.02 -0.61 0.87
C GLY A 89 -1.90 -0.03 1.74
N GLY A 90 -1.30 -0.85 2.61
CA GLY A 90 -0.21 -0.44 3.50
C GLY A 90 1.05 0.04 2.75
N VAL A 91 1.54 -0.72 1.77
CA VAL A 91 2.69 -0.30 0.94
C VAL A 91 2.37 0.97 0.15
N THR A 92 1.16 1.07 -0.39
CA THR A 92 0.70 2.28 -1.09
C THR A 92 0.69 3.49 -0.16
N ASN A 93 0.19 3.35 1.07
CA ASN A 93 0.18 4.40 2.08
C ASN A 93 1.60 4.86 2.48
N MET A 94 2.56 3.93 2.58
CA MET A 94 3.98 4.29 2.78
C MET A 94 4.55 5.10 1.61
N ILE A 95 4.24 4.73 0.36
CA ILE A 95 4.67 5.48 -0.84
C ILE A 95 4.01 6.85 -0.91
N LEU A 96 2.73 6.95 -0.55
CA LEU A 96 2.03 8.24 -0.49
C LEU A 96 2.66 9.14 0.58
N GLU A 97 2.84 8.65 1.81
CA GLU A 97 3.50 9.42 2.87
C GLU A 97 4.90 9.85 2.46
N PHE A 98 5.69 8.98 1.81
CA PHE A 98 6.98 9.34 1.21
C PHE A 98 6.85 10.47 0.17
N SER A 99 5.81 10.47 -0.67
CA SER A 99 5.57 11.51 -1.68
C SER A 99 5.31 12.91 -1.10
N LYS A 100 4.77 13.04 0.12
CA LYS A 100 4.64 14.35 0.79
C LYS A 100 5.98 15.05 0.96
N TRP A 101 7.01 14.25 1.25
CA TRP A 101 8.37 14.71 1.53
C TRP A 101 9.16 14.88 0.23
N GLU A 102 8.96 13.95 -0.71
CA GLU A 102 9.71 13.91 -1.97
C GLU A 102 8.77 13.58 -3.13
N GLY A 103 8.07 14.59 -3.66
CA GLY A 103 7.00 14.38 -4.65
C GLY A 103 7.44 13.62 -5.90
N MET A 104 8.55 14.04 -6.54
CA MET A 104 9.09 13.33 -7.71
C MET A 104 9.52 11.88 -7.39
N ALA A 105 10.18 11.66 -6.25
CA ALA A 105 10.66 10.34 -5.86
C ALA A 105 9.49 9.41 -5.49
N GLY A 106 8.46 9.91 -4.80
CA GLY A 106 7.21 9.20 -4.55
C GLY A 106 6.43 8.90 -5.83
N GLY A 107 6.40 9.84 -6.79
CA GLY A 107 5.83 9.62 -8.12
C GLY A 107 6.55 8.54 -8.94
N MET A 108 7.87 8.37 -8.74
CA MET A 108 8.62 7.26 -9.32
C MET A 108 8.38 5.95 -8.55
N ALA A 109 8.39 5.99 -7.21
CA ALA A 109 8.14 4.83 -6.36
C ALA A 109 6.76 4.21 -6.62
N ILE A 110 5.71 5.02 -6.82
CA ILE A 110 4.37 4.50 -7.12
C ILE A 110 4.31 3.87 -8.52
N ARG A 111 5.06 4.37 -9.52
CA ARG A 111 5.15 3.76 -10.84
C ARG A 111 5.79 2.37 -10.72
N THR A 112 6.95 2.28 -10.07
CA THR A 112 7.62 1.02 -9.78
C THR A 112 6.72 0.04 -9.02
N TRP A 113 5.94 0.53 -8.06
CA TRP A 113 4.99 -0.28 -7.31
C TRP A 113 3.84 -0.81 -8.17
N VAL A 114 3.23 0.05 -8.99
CA VAL A 114 2.19 -0.35 -9.96
C VAL A 114 2.72 -1.37 -10.96
N ASP A 115 3.94 -1.20 -11.47
CA ASP A 115 4.59 -2.16 -12.36
C ASP A 115 4.88 -3.49 -11.65
N ALA A 116 5.32 -3.44 -10.38
CA ALA A 116 5.53 -4.62 -9.55
C ALA A 116 4.23 -5.40 -9.29
N LEU A 117 3.12 -4.71 -9.03
CA LEU A 117 1.79 -5.32 -8.83
C LEU A 117 1.28 -6.03 -10.08
N VAL A 118 1.42 -5.39 -11.25
CA VAL A 118 1.01 -5.97 -12.53
C VAL A 118 1.87 -7.19 -12.90
N ASP A 119 3.19 -7.10 -12.69
CA ASP A 119 4.13 -8.22 -12.88
C ASP A 119 3.84 -9.39 -11.91
N ALA A 120 3.53 -9.10 -10.64
CA ALA A 120 3.19 -10.11 -9.64
C ALA A 120 1.86 -10.81 -9.96
N HIS A 121 0.81 -10.05 -10.35
CA HIS A 121 -0.45 -10.61 -10.84
C HIS A 121 -0.25 -11.49 -12.08
N ALA A 122 0.56 -11.05 -13.05
CA ALA A 122 0.85 -11.84 -14.24
C ALA A 122 1.48 -13.20 -13.89
N LYS A 123 2.35 -13.21 -12.88
CA LYS A 123 3.10 -14.38 -12.36
C LYS A 123 2.35 -15.23 -11.32
N ALA A 124 1.13 -14.90 -10.92
CA ALA A 124 0.39 -15.56 -9.84
C ALA A 124 -0.14 -16.99 -10.16
N VAL A 125 0.65 -17.79 -10.89
CA VAL A 125 0.23 -18.93 -11.76
C VAL A 125 1.33 -20.00 -11.74
N VAL A 126 1.16 -21.27 -11.38
CA VAL A 126 0.04 -22.06 -10.79
C VAL A 126 0.67 -23.08 -9.82
N SER A 127 0.05 -23.38 -8.68
CA SER A 127 0.39 -24.60 -7.92
C SER A 127 -0.40 -25.80 -8.47
N ALA A 128 0.28 -26.93 -8.71
CA ALA A 128 -0.25 -28.04 -9.54
C ALA A 128 -1.35 -28.91 -8.89
N ARG A 129 -2.05 -28.43 -7.86
CA ARG A 129 -3.16 -29.13 -7.18
C ARG A 129 -4.41 -28.25 -7.12
N SER A 130 -5.03 -28.10 -8.29
CA SER A 130 -6.26 -27.31 -8.56
C SER A 130 -6.19 -25.81 -8.16
N VAL A 131 -7.16 -25.02 -8.65
CA VAL A 131 -7.38 -23.61 -8.24
C VAL A 131 -6.30 -22.58 -8.68
N GLY A 132 -5.49 -22.89 -9.70
CA GLY A 132 -4.50 -21.93 -10.26
C GLY A 132 -5.10 -20.63 -10.80
N ALA A 133 -6.25 -20.68 -11.49
CA ALA A 133 -6.93 -19.49 -12.00
C ALA A 133 -7.55 -18.65 -10.87
N ALA A 134 -8.26 -19.27 -9.92
CA ALA A 134 -8.94 -18.51 -8.87
C ALA A 134 -7.97 -17.83 -7.89
N ARG A 135 -6.74 -18.34 -7.68
CA ARG A 135 -5.71 -17.58 -6.95
C ARG A 135 -5.36 -16.28 -7.67
N LYS A 136 -5.15 -16.32 -8.99
CA LYS A 136 -4.85 -15.14 -9.79
C LYS A 136 -5.98 -14.11 -9.69
N ASP A 137 -7.24 -14.55 -9.77
CA ASP A 137 -8.41 -13.67 -9.61
C ASP A 137 -8.53 -13.09 -8.20
N MET A 138 -8.23 -13.87 -7.15
CA MET A 138 -8.20 -13.36 -5.76
C MET A 138 -7.07 -12.36 -5.55
N VAL A 139 -5.89 -12.57 -6.16
CA VAL A 139 -4.79 -11.60 -6.16
C VAL A 139 -5.22 -10.32 -6.88
N ALA A 140 -5.83 -10.42 -8.06
CA ALA A 140 -6.34 -9.28 -8.82
C ALA A 140 -7.34 -8.45 -7.99
N LYS A 141 -8.34 -9.11 -7.39
CA LYS A 141 -9.32 -8.48 -6.49
C LYS A 141 -8.66 -7.85 -5.27
N GLY A 142 -7.71 -8.53 -4.65
CA GLY A 142 -6.95 -8.03 -3.50
C GLY A 142 -6.18 -6.75 -3.85
N ILE A 143 -5.49 -6.72 -4.99
CA ILE A 143 -4.79 -5.52 -5.46
C ILE A 143 -5.76 -4.36 -5.65
N THR A 144 -6.86 -4.58 -6.40
CA THR A 144 -7.88 -3.55 -6.65
C THR A 144 -8.50 -3.05 -5.35
N LYS A 145 -8.82 -3.94 -4.41
CA LYS A 145 -9.38 -3.60 -3.09
C LYS A 145 -8.39 -2.80 -2.24
N GLY A 146 -7.12 -3.19 -2.21
CA GLY A 146 -6.08 -2.47 -1.46
C GLY A 146 -5.86 -1.04 -1.95
N LEU A 147 -5.85 -0.83 -3.27
CA LEU A 147 -5.76 0.51 -3.86
C LEU A 147 -7.05 1.32 -3.67
N ASN A 148 -8.20 0.72 -3.94
CA ASN A 148 -9.46 1.46 -3.98
C ASN A 148 -10.03 1.74 -2.57
N GLN A 149 -9.85 0.84 -1.61
CA GLN A 149 -10.47 0.93 -0.26
C GLN A 149 -9.45 1.24 0.84
N ASN A 150 -8.27 0.61 0.82
CA ASN A 150 -7.30 0.70 1.93
C ASN A 150 -6.25 1.83 1.76
N THR A 151 -6.28 2.56 0.64
CA THR A 151 -5.35 3.67 0.37
C THR A 151 -5.93 5.01 0.84
N ASP A 152 -5.21 5.67 1.75
CA ASP A 152 -5.50 6.99 2.30
C ASP A 152 -4.86 8.09 1.42
N ILE A 153 -5.71 8.80 0.68
CA ILE A 153 -5.32 9.88 -0.21
C ILE A 153 -4.82 11.14 0.51
N THR A 154 -5.11 11.29 1.81
CA THR A 154 -4.56 12.41 2.62
C THR A 154 -3.07 12.25 2.86
N LEU A 155 -2.53 11.05 2.59
CA LEU A 155 -1.11 10.77 2.59
C LEU A 155 -0.39 11.30 1.35
N MET A 156 -1.09 11.67 0.28
CA MET A 156 -0.48 12.06 -0.99
C MET A 156 0.17 13.46 -0.96
N THR A 157 1.19 13.64 -1.80
CA THR A 157 1.81 14.95 -2.05
C THR A 157 0.82 16.03 -2.51
N LYS A 158 1.15 17.28 -2.19
CA LYS A 158 0.43 18.47 -2.67
C LYS A 158 1.00 19.05 -3.97
N GLU A 159 2.20 18.62 -4.39
CA GLU A 159 2.80 19.05 -5.65
C GLU A 159 1.96 18.59 -6.84
N PHE A 160 1.52 19.51 -7.70
CA PHE A 160 0.57 19.21 -8.78
C PHE A 160 1.07 18.12 -9.74
N THR A 161 2.28 18.26 -10.29
CA THR A 161 2.87 17.31 -11.25
C THR A 161 3.00 15.90 -10.65
N SER A 162 3.61 15.83 -9.47
CA SER A 162 3.82 14.60 -8.71
C SER A 162 2.49 13.92 -8.35
N LYS A 163 1.50 14.71 -7.91
CA LYS A 163 0.13 14.25 -7.60
C LYS A 163 -0.57 13.67 -8.83
N ILE A 164 -0.59 14.37 -9.96
CA ILE A 164 -1.23 13.88 -11.20
C ILE A 164 -0.56 12.60 -11.70
N GLN A 165 0.78 12.50 -11.63
CA GLN A 165 1.50 11.27 -11.95
C GLN A 165 1.07 10.10 -11.05
N ILE A 166 0.98 10.30 -9.75
CA ILE A 166 0.55 9.28 -8.78
C ILE A 166 -0.87 8.79 -9.10
N ILE A 167 -1.81 9.71 -9.31
CA ILE A 167 -3.21 9.40 -9.63
C ILE A 167 -3.33 8.62 -10.94
N SER A 168 -2.59 9.03 -11.98
CA SER A 168 -2.59 8.35 -13.28
C SER A 168 -2.06 6.92 -13.18
N CYS A 169 -0.95 6.71 -12.47
CA CYS A 169 -0.41 5.36 -12.22
C CYS A 169 -1.43 4.48 -11.48
N LEU A 170 -2.06 4.98 -10.41
CA LEU A 170 -3.03 4.22 -9.61
C LEU A 170 -4.30 3.86 -10.40
N LYS A 171 -4.84 4.80 -11.19
CA LYS A 171 -5.97 4.55 -12.11
C LYS A 171 -5.65 3.43 -13.11
N SER A 172 -4.43 3.39 -13.64
CA SER A 172 -4.02 2.41 -14.66
C SER A 172 -4.00 0.95 -14.19
N VAL A 173 -3.98 0.69 -12.88
CA VAL A 173 -3.81 -0.68 -12.36
C VAL A 173 -4.93 -1.61 -12.80
N SER A 174 -6.18 -1.17 -12.69
CA SER A 174 -7.34 -2.03 -12.99
C SER A 174 -7.39 -2.39 -14.48
N SER A 175 -7.15 -1.42 -15.38
CA SER A 175 -7.09 -1.70 -16.82
C SER A 175 -5.88 -2.54 -17.25
N ARG A 176 -4.77 -2.50 -16.49
CA ARG A 176 -3.59 -3.37 -16.71
C ARG A 176 -3.74 -4.79 -16.15
N ILE A 177 -4.63 -4.99 -15.18
CA ILE A 177 -4.91 -6.29 -14.56
C ILE A 177 -6.03 -7.05 -15.30
N TYR A 178 -7.17 -6.40 -15.53
CA TYR A 178 -8.36 -7.02 -16.14
C TYR A 178 -8.48 -6.78 -17.66
N GLY A 179 -7.82 -5.75 -18.18
CA GLY A 179 -7.93 -5.28 -19.56
C GLY A 179 -8.59 -3.91 -19.67
N ALA A 180 -8.31 -3.19 -20.76
CA ALA A 180 -8.93 -1.89 -21.01
C ALA A 180 -10.41 -2.06 -21.40
N GLY A 181 -11.29 -1.27 -20.78
CA GLY A 181 -12.72 -1.23 -21.10
C GLY A 181 -13.59 -2.27 -20.40
N THR A 182 -13.04 -3.14 -19.53
CA THR A 182 -13.85 -3.99 -18.65
C THR A 182 -14.56 -3.18 -17.57
N ASP A 183 -15.57 -3.76 -16.92
CA ASP A 183 -16.31 -3.07 -15.88
C ASP A 183 -15.49 -2.85 -14.60
N GLU A 184 -14.54 -3.74 -14.27
CA GLU A 184 -13.57 -3.55 -13.18
C GLU A 184 -12.64 -2.36 -13.48
N ALA A 185 -12.20 -2.21 -14.73
CA ALA A 185 -11.38 -1.09 -15.16
C ALA A 185 -12.14 0.24 -15.03
N ARG A 186 -13.41 0.29 -15.50
CA ARG A 186 -14.30 1.44 -15.38
C ARG A 186 -14.60 1.79 -13.92
N GLN A 187 -14.90 0.78 -13.09
CA GLN A 187 -15.19 0.96 -11.67
C GLN A 187 -13.97 1.49 -10.92
N GLY A 188 -12.78 0.95 -11.20
CA GLY A 188 -11.51 1.45 -10.64
C GLY A 188 -11.24 2.90 -11.02
N GLU A 189 -11.45 3.28 -12.28
CA GLU A 189 -11.32 4.67 -12.71
C GLU A 189 -12.34 5.60 -12.05
N ALA A 190 -13.60 5.16 -11.92
CA ALA A 190 -14.66 5.92 -11.27
C ALA A 190 -14.36 6.17 -9.79
N VAL A 191 -13.95 5.15 -9.03
CA VAL A 191 -13.56 5.27 -7.61
C VAL A 191 -12.36 6.20 -7.43
N TRP A 192 -11.35 6.11 -8.29
CA TRP A 192 -10.22 7.04 -8.22
C TRP A 192 -10.57 8.46 -8.66
N SER A 193 -11.58 8.64 -9.52
CA SER A 193 -12.07 9.97 -9.89
C SER A 193 -12.87 10.61 -8.76
N SER A 194 -13.78 9.87 -8.11
CA SER A 194 -14.57 10.39 -6.98
C SER A 194 -13.74 10.72 -5.74
N LYS A 195 -12.53 10.16 -5.61
CA LYS A 195 -11.55 10.53 -4.57
C LYS A 195 -10.88 11.90 -4.79
N PHE A 196 -11.01 12.52 -5.96
CA PHE A 196 -10.32 13.79 -6.31
C PHE A 196 -11.23 14.86 -6.94
N ILE A 197 -12.55 14.66 -6.87
CA ILE A 197 -13.58 15.68 -7.09
C ILE A 197 -13.87 16.34 -5.75
#